data_AF-A0A963F3L1-F1
#
_entry.id   AF-A0A963F3L1-F1
#
_cell.length_a   1.000
_cell.length_b   1.000
_cell.length_c   1.000
_cell.angle_alpha   90.00
_cell.angle_beta   90.00
_cell.angle_gamma   90.00
#
_symmetry.space_group_name_H-M   'P 1'
#
loop_
_entity.id
_entity.type
_entity.pdbx_description
1 polymer ?
#
loop_
_entity_poly.entity_id
_entity_poly.type
_entity_poly.pdbx_seq_one_letter_code
_entity_poly.pdbx_strand_id
1 'polypeptide(L)'
;MSRPTFLEGAMLALLISLTAAILHALLLIRLPVDLALYPLITTLSLGYIVYLLYRSHQPLGRFTVFAAWLLATLVAALLSPSPLAFLMVQVAAIGLVRSLYFYSSVLSALMDFSLCGLGLGAAGWAIQQSGSIVAAVWCFFLVQALFVAIPPALDPSLSGTAAKQRAGDRFDQALDDAEAAVRKLNNVHRSLGD
;
A
#
# COMPACT_ATOMS: atom_id res chain seq x y z
N MET A 1 -11.41 11.50 -6.15
CA MET A 1 -11.84 10.09 -6.28
C MET A 1 -12.20 9.56 -4.90
N SER A 2 -13.38 8.96 -4.77
CA SER A 2 -14.00 8.61 -3.48
C SER A 2 -13.16 7.58 -2.72
N ARG A 3 -12.90 7.87 -1.44
CA ARG A 3 -12.11 7.01 -0.55
C ARG A 3 -12.75 5.61 -0.45
N PRO A 4 -11.96 4.52 -0.37
CA PRO A 4 -12.51 3.22 0.00
C PRO A 4 -13.34 3.36 1.26
N THR A 5 -14.57 2.88 1.23
CA THR A 5 -15.37 2.80 2.45
C THR A 5 -15.00 1.53 3.19
N PHE A 6 -15.09 1.57 4.52
CA PHE A 6 -14.93 0.38 5.37
C PHE A 6 -15.77 -0.81 4.88
N LEU A 7 -16.97 -0.52 4.36
CA LEU A 7 -17.91 -1.50 3.81
C LEU A 7 -17.35 -2.22 2.56
N GLU A 8 -16.63 -1.51 1.69
CA GLU A 8 -15.95 -2.10 0.53
C GLU A 8 -14.85 -3.08 0.98
N GLY A 9 -14.06 -2.70 2.00
CA GLY A 9 -13.03 -3.56 2.59
C GLY A 9 -13.61 -4.79 3.29
N ALA A 10 -14.74 -4.64 4.00
CA ALA A 10 -15.43 -5.75 4.64
C ALA A 10 -16.03 -6.74 3.62
N MET A 11 -16.61 -6.24 2.53
CA MET A 11 -17.12 -7.10 1.45
C MET A 11 -15.98 -7.86 0.74
N LEU A 12 -14.86 -7.18 0.50
CA LEU A 12 -13.66 -7.83 -0.04
C LEU A 12 -13.12 -8.91 0.90
N ALA A 13 -13.05 -8.63 2.20
CA ALA A 13 -12.68 -9.61 3.22
C ALA A 13 -13.59 -10.84 3.17
N LEU A 14 -14.88 -10.66 2.89
CA LEU A 14 -15.86 -11.75 2.79
C LEU A 14 -15.53 -12.65 1.62
N LEU A 15 -15.33 -12.04 0.45
CA LEU A 15 -15.01 -12.72 -0.78
C LEU A 15 -13.66 -13.46 -0.66
N ILE A 16 -12.66 -12.83 -0.03
CA ILE A 16 -11.37 -13.47 0.25
C ILE A 16 -11.54 -14.64 1.23
N SER A 17 -12.37 -14.50 2.27
CA SER A 17 -12.59 -15.60 3.23
C SER A 17 -13.29 -16.79 2.60
N LEU A 18 -14.26 -16.56 1.71
CA LEU A 18 -14.99 -17.61 1.02
C LEU A 18 -14.11 -18.32 -0.01
N THR A 19 -13.31 -17.56 -0.77
CA THR A 19 -12.34 -18.14 -1.70
C THR A 19 -11.26 -18.94 -0.98
N ALA A 20 -10.78 -18.46 0.18
CA ALA A 20 -9.87 -19.22 1.03
C ALA A 20 -10.49 -20.53 1.54
N ALA A 21 -11.78 -20.53 1.91
CA ALA A 21 -12.49 -21.73 2.34
C ALA A 21 -12.53 -22.81 1.24
N ILE A 22 -12.93 -22.42 0.03
CA ILE A 22 -13.02 -23.31 -1.13
C ILE A 22 -11.63 -23.85 -1.50
N LEU A 23 -10.64 -22.96 -1.57
CA LEU A 23 -9.27 -23.33 -1.92
C LEU A 23 -8.67 -24.28 -0.88
N HIS A 24 -8.85 -24.00 0.41
CA HIS A 24 -8.37 -24.87 1.48
C HIS A 24 -9.03 -26.26 1.42
N ALA A 25 -10.34 -26.33 1.21
CA ALA A 25 -11.04 -27.60 1.04
C ALA A 25 -10.49 -28.42 -0.14
N LEU A 26 -10.25 -27.77 -1.29
CA LEU A 26 -9.66 -28.43 -2.47
C LEU A 26 -8.22 -28.91 -2.24
N LEU A 27 -7.43 -28.14 -1.50
CA LEU A 27 -6.04 -28.48 -1.19
C LEU A 27 -5.96 -29.70 -0.25
N LEU A 28 -6.84 -29.77 0.75
CA LEU A 28 -6.89 -30.91 1.69
C LEU A 28 -7.28 -32.24 1.02
N ILE A 29 -7.94 -32.20 -0.14
CA ILE A 29 -8.21 -33.42 -0.93
C ILE A 29 -6.91 -34.02 -1.49
N ARG A 30 -5.92 -33.17 -1.78
CA ARG A 30 -4.69 -33.56 -2.51
C ARG A 30 -3.45 -33.61 -1.62
N LEU A 31 -3.44 -32.87 -0.51
CA LEU A 31 -2.25 -32.57 0.26
C LEU A 31 -2.53 -32.71 1.77
N PRO A 32 -1.52 -33.11 2.56
CA PRO A 32 -1.60 -33.02 4.01
C PRO A 32 -1.74 -31.56 4.45
N VAL A 33 -2.36 -31.35 5.61
CA VAL A 33 -2.70 -30.03 6.17
C VAL A 33 -1.49 -29.08 6.15
N ASP A 34 -0.31 -29.54 6.58
CA ASP A 34 0.89 -28.70 6.68
C ASP A 34 1.35 -28.17 5.32
N LEU A 35 1.24 -28.99 4.28
CA LEU A 35 1.65 -28.63 2.92
C LEU A 35 0.57 -27.82 2.19
N ALA A 36 -0.70 -27.98 2.57
CA ALA A 36 -1.82 -27.21 2.04
C ALA A 36 -1.75 -25.72 2.44
N LEU A 37 -1.11 -25.39 3.57
CA LEU A 37 -0.98 -24.01 4.04
C LEU A 37 -0.10 -23.12 3.15
N TYR A 38 0.99 -23.65 2.59
CA TYR A 38 1.90 -22.91 1.71
C TYR A 38 1.22 -22.32 0.46
N PRO A 39 0.54 -23.12 -0.39
CA PRO A 39 -0.15 -22.60 -1.56
C PRO A 39 -1.33 -21.71 -1.15
N LEU A 40 -2.04 -22.03 -0.06
CA LEU A 40 -3.13 -21.20 0.45
C LEU A 40 -2.64 -19.78 0.78
N ILE A 41 -1.63 -19.66 1.66
CA ILE A 41 -1.05 -18.38 2.07
C ILE A 41 -0.51 -17.62 0.85
N THR A 42 0.15 -18.32 -0.07
CA THR A 42 0.71 -17.72 -1.28
C THR A 42 -0.40 -17.14 -2.18
N THR A 43 -1.48 -17.88 -2.42
CA THR A 43 -2.61 -17.42 -3.24
C THR A 43 -3.32 -16.23 -2.60
N LEU A 44 -3.53 -16.25 -1.28
CA LEU A 44 -4.11 -15.11 -0.56
C LEU A 44 -3.21 -13.86 -0.64
N SER A 45 -1.91 -14.02 -0.40
CA SER A 45 -0.94 -12.93 -0.48
C SER A 45 -0.87 -12.35 -1.89
N LEU A 46 -0.81 -13.21 -2.90
CA LEU A 46 -0.82 -12.82 -4.31
C LEU A 46 -2.08 -12.04 -4.66
N GLY A 47 -3.26 -12.56 -4.30
CA GLY A 47 -4.53 -11.91 -4.58
C GLY A 47 -4.61 -10.51 -3.96
N TYR A 48 -4.12 -10.36 -2.73
CA TYR A 48 -4.09 -9.07 -2.05
C TYR A 48 -3.07 -8.10 -2.68
N ILE A 49 -1.89 -8.57 -3.07
CA ILE A 49 -0.89 -7.75 -3.77
C ILE A 49 -1.40 -7.29 -5.13
N VAL A 50 -2.02 -8.17 -5.92
CA VAL A 50 -2.64 -7.81 -7.20
C VAL A 50 -3.72 -6.75 -6.99
N TYR A 51 -4.55 -6.90 -5.96
CA TYR A 51 -5.55 -5.90 -5.59
C TYR A 51 -4.91 -4.53 -5.27
N LEU A 52 -3.84 -4.50 -4.48
CA LEU A 52 -3.09 -3.27 -4.18
C LEU A 52 -2.47 -2.64 -5.44
N LEU A 53 -1.87 -3.46 -6.32
CA LEU A 53 -1.24 -2.99 -7.55
C LEU A 53 -2.27 -2.43 -8.55
N TYR A 54 -3.43 -3.08 -8.66
CA TYR A 54 -4.53 -2.60 -9.51
C TYR A 54 -5.03 -1.23 -9.05
N ARG A 55 -5.08 -1.01 -7.73
CA ARG A 55 -5.55 0.26 -7.13
C ARG A 55 -4.49 1.37 -7.11
N SER A 56 -3.21 1.04 -7.26
CA SER A 56 -2.10 2.00 -7.24
C SER A 56 -2.04 2.85 -8.52
N HIS A 57 -2.02 4.18 -8.39
CA HIS A 57 -2.05 5.13 -9.51
C HIS A 57 -0.70 5.34 -10.23
N GLN A 58 0.40 4.73 -9.77
CA GLN A 58 1.71 4.87 -10.43
C GLN A 58 2.10 3.59 -11.20
N PRO A 59 2.30 3.66 -12.53
CA PRO A 59 2.58 2.48 -13.36
C PRO A 59 4.03 1.98 -13.24
N LEU A 60 4.96 2.83 -12.81
CA LEU A 60 6.39 2.52 -12.70
C LEU A 60 6.66 1.86 -11.33
N GLY A 61 6.99 0.56 -11.33
CA GLY A 61 7.36 -0.21 -10.13
C GLY A 61 6.50 -1.45 -9.85
N ARG A 62 5.39 -1.64 -10.57
CA ARG A 62 4.50 -2.81 -10.38
C ARG A 62 5.21 -4.13 -10.64
N PHE A 63 5.98 -4.19 -11.73
CA PHE A 63 6.70 -5.40 -12.11
C PHE A 63 7.85 -5.70 -11.14
N THR A 64 8.57 -4.68 -10.67
CA THR A 64 9.65 -4.87 -9.70
C THR A 64 9.12 -5.34 -8.34
N VAL A 65 7.98 -4.82 -7.90
CA VAL A 65 7.32 -5.26 -6.66
C VAL A 65 6.81 -6.70 -6.79
N PHE A 66 6.19 -7.04 -7.93
CA PHE A 66 5.76 -8.40 -8.20
C PHE A 66 6.95 -9.38 -8.22
N ALA A 67 8.03 -9.03 -8.92
CA ALA A 67 9.24 -9.84 -8.99
C ALA A 67 9.92 -9.98 -7.62
N ALA A 68 10.00 -8.90 -6.85
CA ALA A 68 10.54 -8.92 -5.49
C ALA A 68 9.69 -9.79 -4.55
N TRP A 69 8.37 -9.70 -4.65
CA TRP A 69 7.46 -10.56 -3.88
C TRP A 69 7.61 -12.04 -4.28
N LEU A 70 7.75 -12.34 -5.57
CA LEU A 70 7.92 -13.70 -6.07
C LEU A 70 9.25 -14.29 -5.62
N LEU A 71 10.32 -13.50 -5.66
CA LEU A 71 11.64 -13.87 -5.14
C LEU A 71 11.58 -14.12 -3.62
N ALA A 72 10.98 -13.20 -2.86
CA ALA A 72 10.83 -13.36 -1.41
C ALA A 72 10.01 -14.60 -1.05
N THR A 73 8.93 -14.88 -1.80
CA THR A 73 8.10 -16.07 -1.63
C THR A 73 8.90 -17.35 -1.91
N LEU A 74 9.69 -17.37 -2.98
CA LEU A 74 10.53 -18.52 -3.33
C LEU A 74 11.60 -18.77 -2.26
N VAL A 75 12.31 -17.72 -1.85
CA VAL A 75 13.33 -17.81 -0.78
C VAL A 75 12.68 -18.30 0.52
N ALA A 76 11.54 -17.73 0.91
CA ALA A 76 10.85 -18.15 2.12
C ALA A 76 10.38 -19.61 2.05
N ALA A 77 9.87 -20.07 0.91
CA ALA A 77 9.47 -21.46 0.71
C ALA A 77 10.65 -22.43 0.81
N LEU A 78 11.84 -22.04 0.36
CA LEU A 78 13.05 -22.86 0.42
C LEU A 78 13.70 -22.86 1.81
N LEU A 79 13.68 -21.74 2.52
CA LEU A 79 14.38 -21.57 3.81
C LEU A 79 13.49 -21.87 5.02
N SER A 80 12.16 -21.83 4.88
CA SER A 80 11.23 -21.88 6.01
C SER A 80 10.44 -23.19 6.03
N PRO A 81 10.90 -24.22 6.78
CA PRO A 81 10.15 -25.48 6.92
C PRO A 81 8.89 -25.32 7.78
N SER A 82 8.75 -24.24 8.55
CA SER A 82 7.54 -23.97 9.34
C SER A 82 6.54 -23.07 8.57
N PRO A 83 5.25 -23.45 8.47
CA PRO A 83 4.20 -22.62 7.85
C PRO A 83 4.02 -21.25 8.51
N LEU A 84 4.28 -21.14 9.82
CA LEU A 84 4.15 -19.89 10.57
C LEU A 84 5.22 -18.87 10.17
N ALA A 85 6.48 -19.28 10.04
CA ALA A 85 7.54 -18.39 9.54
C ALA A 85 7.23 -17.92 8.11
N PHE A 86 6.73 -18.81 7.26
CA PHE A 86 6.31 -18.46 5.89
C PHE A 86 5.18 -17.42 5.89
N LEU A 87 4.16 -17.58 6.76
CA LEU A 87 3.09 -16.60 6.95
C LEU A 87 3.64 -15.23 7.37
N MET A 88 4.58 -15.20 8.32
CA MET A 88 5.17 -13.96 8.80
C MET A 88 5.90 -13.20 7.69
N VAL A 89 6.64 -13.91 6.82
CA VAL A 89 7.28 -13.28 5.65
C VAL A 89 6.24 -12.69 4.70
N GLN A 90 5.15 -13.40 4.43
CA GLN A 90 4.12 -12.92 3.51
C GLN A 90 3.36 -11.71 4.07
N VAL A 91 3.02 -11.72 5.36
CA VAL A 91 2.42 -10.56 6.02
C VAL A 91 3.37 -9.36 6.04
N ALA A 92 4.66 -9.57 6.32
CA ALA A 92 5.66 -8.52 6.27
C ALA A 92 5.84 -7.96 4.85
N ALA A 93 5.83 -8.81 3.81
CA ALA A 93 5.89 -8.38 2.43
C ALA A 93 4.67 -7.52 2.04
N ILE A 94 3.47 -7.92 2.46
CA ILE A 94 2.25 -7.14 2.25
C ILE A 94 2.35 -5.77 2.94
N GLY A 95 2.79 -5.73 4.20
CA GLY A 95 2.98 -4.49 4.95
C GLY A 95 4.05 -3.60 4.31
N LEU A 96 5.14 -4.18 3.82
CA LEU A 96 6.20 -3.45 3.12
C LEU A 96 5.70 -2.83 1.81
N VAL A 97 4.96 -3.59 0.99
CA VAL A 97 4.36 -3.09 -0.26
C VAL A 97 3.39 -1.95 0.04
N ARG A 98 2.57 -2.08 1.09
CA ARG A 98 1.63 -1.05 1.49
C ARG A 98 2.34 0.20 2.00
N SER A 99 3.39 0.03 2.80
CA SER A 99 4.28 1.11 3.23
C SER A 99 4.89 1.86 2.06
N LEU A 100 5.38 1.15 1.05
CA LEU A 100 6.08 1.75 -0.08
C LEU A 100 5.14 2.52 -1.03
N TYR A 101 3.90 2.06 -1.20
CA TYR A 101 2.95 2.67 -2.13
C TYR A 101 2.05 3.74 -1.51
N PHE A 102 1.71 3.66 -0.22
CA PHE A 102 0.67 4.51 0.37
C PHE A 102 1.17 5.48 1.45
N TYR A 103 2.42 5.37 1.91
CA TYR A 103 2.91 6.17 3.04
C TYR A 103 4.25 6.86 2.74
N SER A 104 4.33 8.16 3.04
CA SER A 104 5.54 8.98 2.90
C SER A 104 6.33 9.13 4.21
N SER A 105 5.80 8.64 5.33
CA SER A 105 6.41 8.77 6.67
C SER A 105 6.59 7.42 7.37
N VAL A 106 7.72 7.29 8.07
CA VAL A 106 8.09 6.10 8.88
C VAL A 106 7.05 5.83 9.97
N LEU A 107 6.44 6.87 10.54
CA LEU A 107 5.39 6.73 11.55
C LEU A 107 4.15 6.02 11.00
N SER A 108 3.74 6.36 9.78
CA SER A 108 2.59 5.72 9.14
C SER A 108 2.89 4.28 8.73
N ALA A 109 4.15 3.99 8.36
CA ALA A 109 4.62 2.61 8.15
C ALA A 109 4.53 1.79 9.45
N LEU A 110 4.92 2.38 10.59
CA LEU A 110 4.84 1.70 11.89
C LEU A 110 3.39 1.41 12.30
N MET A 111 2.47 2.34 12.03
CA MET A 111 1.04 2.10 12.25
C MET A 111 0.50 0.96 11.39
N ASP A 112 0.91 0.86 10.12
CA ASP A 112 0.50 -0.24 9.25
C ASP A 112 1.05 -1.59 9.71
N PHE A 113 2.31 -1.63 10.14
CA PHE A 113 2.89 -2.83 10.77
C PHE A 113 2.15 -3.22 12.06
N SER A 114 1.73 -2.25 12.87
CA SER A 114 0.92 -2.52 14.06
C SER A 114 -0.45 -3.11 13.69
N LEU A 115 -1.04 -2.65 12.58
CA LEU A 115 -2.30 -3.18 12.07
C LEU A 115 -2.14 -4.61 11.52
N CYS A 116 -1.03 -4.92 10.85
CA CYS A 116 -0.67 -6.29 10.50
C CYS A 116 -0.52 -7.19 11.72
N GLY A 117 0.14 -6.70 12.78
CA GLY A 117 0.28 -7.41 14.06
C GLY A 117 -1.06 -7.69 14.74
N LEU A 118 -1.93 -6.67 14.82
CA LEU A 118 -3.29 -6.82 15.35
C LEU A 118 -4.12 -7.80 14.53
N GLY A 119 -4.00 -7.75 13.20
CA GLY A 119 -4.66 -8.70 12.30
C GLY A 119 -4.22 -10.14 12.56
N LEU A 120 -2.91 -10.37 12.72
CA LEU A 120 -2.37 -11.68 13.08
C LEU A 120 -2.86 -12.15 14.45
N GLY A 121 -2.90 -11.26 15.44
CA GLY A 121 -3.45 -11.55 16.77
C GLY A 121 -4.93 -11.96 16.71
N ALA A 122 -5.75 -11.22 15.96
CA ALA A 122 -7.16 -11.53 15.77
C ALA A 122 -7.37 -12.87 15.03
N ALA A 123 -6.57 -13.14 14.00
CA ALA A 123 -6.61 -14.41 13.27
C ALA A 123 -6.21 -15.59 14.17
N GLY A 124 -5.13 -15.43 14.95
CA GLY A 124 -4.66 -16.44 15.90
C GLY A 124 -5.68 -16.71 17.01
N TRP A 125 -6.34 -15.67 17.51
CA TRP A 125 -7.45 -15.81 18.46
C TRP A 125 -8.62 -16.59 17.85
N ALA A 126 -9.02 -16.26 16.62
CA ALA A 126 -10.10 -16.93 15.92
C ALA A 126 -9.80 -18.42 15.67
N ILE A 127 -8.55 -18.75 15.29
CA ILE A 127 -8.12 -20.15 15.13
C ILE A 127 -8.22 -20.90 16.46
N GLN A 128 -7.71 -20.32 17.56
CA GLN A 128 -7.73 -20.98 18.86
C GLN A 128 -9.14 -21.24 19.39
N GLN A 129 -10.07 -20.31 19.16
CA GLN A 129 -11.43 -20.42 19.67
C GLN A 129 -12.36 -21.27 18.80
N SER A 130 -12.18 -21.24 17.48
CA SER A 130 -13.12 -21.87 16.52
C SER A 130 -12.54 -23.05 15.74
N GLY A 131 -11.22 -23.17 15.66
CA GLY A 131 -10.54 -24.09 14.75
C GLY A 131 -10.73 -23.79 13.26
N SER A 132 -11.41 -22.69 12.90
CA SER A 132 -11.79 -22.39 11.52
C SER A 132 -10.81 -21.42 10.84
N ILE A 133 -10.18 -21.89 9.76
CA ILE A 133 -9.33 -21.04 8.89
C ILE A 133 -10.14 -19.93 8.25
N VAL A 134 -11.42 -20.16 7.94
CA VAL A 134 -12.30 -19.15 7.34
C VAL A 134 -12.48 -17.98 8.29
N ALA A 135 -12.77 -18.26 9.57
CA ALA A 135 -12.89 -17.24 10.60
C ALA A 135 -11.57 -16.48 10.80
N ALA A 136 -10.43 -17.18 10.76
CA ALA A 136 -9.11 -16.58 10.86
C ALA A 136 -8.82 -15.58 9.73
N VAL A 137 -9.07 -16.00 8.48
CA VAL A 137 -8.90 -15.17 7.28
C VAL A 137 -9.85 -13.97 7.34
N TRP A 138 -11.12 -14.19 7.67
CA TRP A 138 -12.10 -13.13 7.86
C TRP A 138 -11.63 -12.10 8.88
N CYS A 139 -11.24 -12.52 10.08
CA CYS A 139 -10.75 -11.64 11.14
C CYS A 139 -9.50 -10.86 10.71
N PHE A 140 -8.53 -11.53 10.05
CA PHE A 140 -7.33 -10.87 9.54
C PHE A 140 -7.71 -9.74 8.57
N PHE A 141 -8.46 -10.05 7.51
CA PHE A 141 -8.78 -9.07 6.47
C PHE A 141 -9.75 -7.99 6.94
N LEU A 142 -10.60 -8.28 7.92
CA LEU A 142 -11.50 -7.29 8.52
C LEU A 142 -10.70 -6.26 9.33
N VAL A 143 -9.68 -6.70 10.09
CA VAL A 143 -8.72 -5.79 10.73
C VAL A 143 -7.92 -5.04 9.68
N GLN A 144 -7.49 -5.69 8.59
CA GLN A 144 -6.82 -4.99 7.49
C GLN A 144 -7.72 -3.93 6.84
N ALA A 145 -9.03 -4.14 6.73
CA ALA A 145 -9.99 -3.16 6.19
C ALA A 145 -10.06 -1.87 7.01
N LEU A 146 -9.59 -1.88 8.28
CA LEU A 146 -9.47 -0.69 9.11
C LEU A 146 -8.35 0.27 8.63
N PHE A 147 -7.53 -0.12 7.65
CA PHE A 147 -6.51 0.75 7.04
C PHE A 147 -7.10 2.07 6.51
N VAL A 148 -8.39 2.09 6.15
CA VAL A 148 -9.15 3.29 5.74
C VAL A 148 -9.18 4.36 6.83
N ALA A 149 -9.09 3.97 8.10
CA ALA A 149 -9.07 4.88 9.24
C ALA A 149 -7.70 5.50 9.50
N ILE A 150 -6.63 4.98 8.88
CA ILE A 150 -5.30 5.58 8.96
C ILE A 150 -5.32 6.83 8.07
N PRO A 151 -5.28 8.05 8.64
CA PRO A 151 -5.23 9.25 7.82
C PRO A 151 -3.97 9.17 6.94
N PRO A 152 -4.04 9.48 5.63
CA PRO A 152 -2.83 9.62 4.83
C PRO A 152 -2.01 10.71 5.52
N ALA A 153 -0.92 10.32 6.16
CA ALA A 153 -0.09 11.22 6.93
C ALA A 153 0.26 12.42 6.04
N LEU A 154 -0.13 13.61 6.52
CA LEU A 154 0.23 14.95 6.07
C LEU A 154 1.15 14.96 4.86
N ASP A 155 0.54 15.03 3.68
CA ASP A 155 1.24 14.97 2.40
C ASP A 155 2.33 16.06 2.32
N PRO A 156 3.62 15.72 2.38
CA PRO A 156 4.69 16.70 2.20
C PRO A 156 4.69 17.23 0.77
N SER A 157 4.08 16.50 -0.18
CA SER A 157 3.95 16.95 -1.57
C SER A 157 3.01 18.15 -1.70
N LEU A 158 2.01 18.32 -0.82
CA LEU A 158 1.22 19.56 -0.76
C LEU A 158 2.09 20.74 -0.29
N SER A 159 3.03 20.50 0.63
CA SER A 159 3.99 21.52 1.09
C SER A 159 5.04 21.84 0.01
N GLY A 160 5.51 20.84 -0.73
CA GLY A 160 6.43 21.00 -1.85
C GLY A 160 5.81 21.67 -3.07
N THR A 161 4.54 21.37 -3.38
CA THR A 161 3.81 21.99 -4.49
C THR A 161 3.45 23.44 -4.16
N ALA A 162 3.01 23.73 -2.93
CA ALA A 162 2.80 25.09 -2.47
C ALA A 162 4.11 25.90 -2.42
N ALA A 163 5.24 25.30 -2.01
CA ALA A 163 6.55 25.95 -2.01
C ALA A 163 7.09 26.18 -3.43
N LYS A 164 6.88 25.24 -4.35
CA LYS A 164 7.27 25.35 -5.77
C LYS A 164 6.40 26.36 -6.52
N GLN A 165 5.11 26.45 -6.18
CA GLN A 165 4.20 27.46 -6.70
C GLN A 165 4.54 28.86 -6.17
N ARG A 166 4.82 29.01 -4.87
CA ARG A 166 5.37 30.27 -4.30
C ARG A 166 6.74 30.66 -4.84
N ALA A 167 7.51 29.69 -5.34
CA ALA A 167 8.77 29.97 -6.04
C ALA A 167 8.48 30.43 -7.47
N GLY A 168 7.57 29.77 -8.19
CA GLY A 168 7.07 30.19 -9.50
C GLY A 168 6.53 31.62 -9.48
N ASP A 169 5.61 31.93 -8.58
CA ASP A 169 5.02 33.27 -8.44
C ASP A 169 6.09 34.35 -8.16
N ARG A 170 7.14 34.02 -7.41
CA ARG A 170 8.26 34.95 -7.16
C ARG A 170 9.17 35.14 -8.37
N PHE A 171 9.37 34.11 -9.18
CA PHE A 171 10.13 34.20 -10.43
C PHE A 171 9.35 34.96 -11.50
N ASP A 172 8.04 34.72 -11.62
CA ASP A 172 7.17 35.44 -12.55
C ASP A 172 7.06 36.92 -12.16
N GLN A 173 6.95 37.21 -10.86
CA GLN A 173 6.96 38.58 -10.36
C GLN A 173 8.31 39.28 -10.61
N ALA A 174 9.43 38.58 -10.47
CA ALA A 174 10.75 39.13 -10.80
C ALA A 174 10.94 39.36 -12.31
N LEU A 175 10.31 38.55 -13.17
CA LEU A 175 10.30 38.74 -14.62
C LEU A 175 9.48 39.97 -15.01
N ASP A 176 8.29 40.12 -14.45
CA ASP A 176 7.42 41.28 -14.69
C ASP A 176 8.10 42.59 -14.25
N ASP A 177 8.77 42.59 -13.09
CA ASP A 177 9.55 43.73 -12.60
C ASP A 177 10.72 44.06 -13.53
N ALA A 178 11.41 43.06 -14.07
CA ALA A 178 12.50 43.24 -15.02
C ALA A 178 11.98 43.82 -16.36
N GLU A 179 10.86 43.32 -16.87
CA GLU A 179 10.24 43.86 -18.09
C GLU A 179 9.73 45.30 -17.91
N ALA A 180 9.19 45.62 -16.74
CA ALA A 180 8.75 46.97 -16.41
C ALA A 180 9.93 47.95 -16.35
N ALA A 181 11.08 47.51 -15.79
CA ALA A 181 12.30 48.30 -15.77
C ALA A 181 12.85 48.55 -17.18
N VAL A 182 12.87 47.54 -18.05
CA VAL A 182 13.30 47.68 -19.45
C VAL A 182 12.38 48.61 -20.24
N ARG A 183 11.05 48.51 -20.05
CA ARG A 183 10.10 49.44 -20.66
C ARG A 183 10.32 50.88 -20.22
N LYS A 184 10.62 51.11 -18.93
CA LYS A 184 10.99 52.45 -18.42
C LYS A 184 12.26 52.98 -19.06
N LEU A 185 13.32 52.15 -19.16
CA LEU A 185 14.56 52.55 -19.82
C LEU A 185 14.37 52.90 -21.29
N ASN A 186 13.58 52.11 -22.02
CA ASN A 186 13.29 52.38 -23.43
C ASN A 186 12.48 53.69 -23.62
N ASN A 187 11.52 53.96 -22.74
CA ASN A 187 10.75 55.20 -22.76
C ASN A 187 11.60 56.43 -22.40
N VAL A 188 12.51 56.29 -21.42
CA VAL A 188 13.46 57.36 -21.04
C VAL A 188 14.48 57.61 -22.16
N HIS A 189 14.95 56.57 -22.84
CA HIS A 189 15.85 56.72 -23.98
C HIS A 189 15.19 57.47 -25.15
N ARG A 190 13.91 57.19 -25.43
CA ARG A 190 13.14 57.94 -26.43
C ARG A 190 12.91 59.41 -26.06
N SER A 191 12.72 59.74 -24.78
CA SER A 191 12.51 61.13 -24.34
C SER A 191 13.79 61.99 -24.31
N LEU A 192 14.96 61.39 -24.49
CA LEU A 192 16.27 62.08 -24.54
C LEU A 192 16.80 62.25 -25.97
N GLY A 193 16.08 61.73 -26.97
CA GLY A 193 16.44 61.78 -28.40
C GLY A 193 15.67 62.83 -29.21
N ASP A 194 14.76 63.58 -28.57
CA ASP A 194 14.08 64.78 -29.08
C ASP A 194 14.63 66.02 -28.33
#